data_AF-A0A928U5V7-F1
#
_entry.id   AF-A0A928U5V7-F1
#
_cell.length_a   1.000
_cell.length_b   1.000
_cell.length_c   1.000
_cell.angle_alpha   90.00
_cell.angle_beta   90.00
_cell.angle_gamma   90.00
#
_symmetry.space_group_name_H-M   'P 1'
#
loop_
_entity.id
_entity.type
_entity.pdbx_description
1 polymer ?
#
loop_
_entity_poly.entity_id
_entity_poly.type
_entity_poly.pdbx_seq_one_letter_code
_entity_poly.pdbx_strand_id
1 'polypeptide(L)' 'MPENIREELLENVWCSNCSEVTTVINFKGTIESGDLILRGECRKCSYKVARLIEANESK' A
#
# COMPACT_ATOMS: atom_id res chain seq x y z
N MET A 1 -13.57 -7.79 1.95
CA MET A 1 -13.03 -6.73 2.82
C MET A 1 -14.06 -5.60 2.87
N PRO A 2 -14.37 -5.07 4.07
CA PRO A 2 -15.12 -3.82 4.21
C PRO A 2 -14.46 -2.69 3.42
N GLU A 3 -15.27 -1.80 2.83
CA GLU A 3 -14.80 -0.73 1.94
C GLU A 3 -13.88 0.28 2.65
N ASN A 4 -14.22 0.64 3.89
CA ASN A 4 -13.44 1.54 4.74
C ASN A 4 -12.01 1.03 5.01
N ILE A 5 -11.84 -0.28 5.20
CA ILE A 5 -10.51 -0.88 5.40
C ILE A 5 -9.69 -0.79 4.12
N ARG A 6 -10.34 -0.94 2.96
CA ARG A 6 -9.66 -0.83 1.66
C ARG A 6 -9.15 0.58 1.42
N GLU A 7 -9.93 1.61 1.73
CA GLU A 7 -9.53 3.01 1.56
C GLU A 7 -8.32 3.36 2.43
N GLU A 8 -8.35 2.99 3.72
CA GLU A 8 -7.23 3.24 4.64
C GLU A 8 -5.93 2.55 4.19
N LEU A 9 -6.03 1.35 3.61
CA LEU A 9 -4.89 0.63 3.06
C LEU A 9 -4.27 1.34 1.86
N LEU A 10 -5.10 1.96 1.01
CA LEU A 10 -4.65 2.67 -0.18
C LEU A 10 -4.15 4.08 0.13
N GLU A 11 -4.67 4.75 1.16
CA GLU A 11 -4.34 6.14 1.50
C GLU A 11 -3.12 6.29 2.41
N ASN A 12 -2.71 5.22 3.10
CA ASN A 12 -1.60 5.27 4.04
C ASN A 12 -0.35 4.52 3.52
N VAL A 13 0.20 4.99 2.39
CA VAL A 13 1.45 4.46 1.80
C VAL A 13 2.56 5.49 1.93
N TRP A 14 3.74 5.08 2.39
CA TRP A 14 4.90 5.97 2.47
C TRP A 14 5.56 6.15 1.09
N CYS A 15 5.82 7.39 0.69
CA CYS A 15 6.60 7.71 -0.50
C CYS A 15 7.97 8.25 -0.11
N SER A 16 9.04 7.51 -0.41
CA SER A 16 10.41 7.95 -0.14
C SER A 16 10.82 9.20 -0.92
N ASN A 17 10.27 9.39 -2.12
CA ASN A 17 10.56 10.56 -2.95
C ASN A 17 9.93 11.86 -2.41
N CYS A 18 8.71 11.79 -1.90
CA CYS A 18 8.04 12.94 -1.29
C CYS A 18 8.37 13.10 0.20
N SER A 19 8.90 12.05 0.84
CA SER A 19 9.12 11.98 2.29
C SER A 19 7.84 12.21 3.11
N GLU A 20 6.72 11.65 2.64
CA GLU A 20 5.40 11.79 3.26
C GLU A 20 4.48 10.61 2.91
N VAL A 21 3.37 10.53 3.63
CA VAL A 21 2.27 9.60 3.35
C VAL A 21 1.49 10.06 2.12
N THR A 22 1.05 9.09 1.30
CA THR A 22 0.34 9.31 0.05
C THR A 22 -0.67 8.20 -0.22
N THR A 23 -1.60 8.48 -1.14
CA THR A 23 -2.45 7.48 -1.74
C THR A 23 -1.70 6.74 -2.85
N VAL A 24 -1.73 5.40 -2.82
CA VAL A 24 -1.23 4.59 -3.93
C VAL A 24 -2.25 4.52 -5.06
N ILE A 25 -1.79 4.76 -6.29
CA ILE A 25 -2.58 4.64 -7.52
C ILE A 25 -1.95 3.61 -8.46
N ASN A 26 -2.68 3.20 -9.51
CA ASN A 26 -2.22 2.24 -10.52
C ASN A 26 -1.67 0.94 -9.89
N PHE A 27 -2.27 0.50 -8.79
CA PHE A 27 -1.69 -0.53 -7.95
C PHE A 27 -2.07 -1.96 -8.38
N LYS A 28 -1.21 -2.90 -8.00
CA LYS A 28 -1.46 -4.35 -8.04
C LYS A 28 -1.11 -4.95 -6.68
N GLY A 29 -1.89 -5.93 -6.26
CA GLY A 29 -1.60 -6.74 -5.08
C GLY A 29 -1.01 -8.08 -5.49
N THR A 30 0.06 -8.50 -4.83
CA THR A 30 0.60 -9.87 -4.93
C THR A 30 0.68 -10.49 -3.54
N ILE A 31 0.46 -11.80 -3.46
CA ILE A 31 0.69 -12.55 -2.23
C ILE A 31 2.11 -13.12 -2.29
N GLU A 32 2.92 -12.80 -1.29
CA GLU A 32 4.30 -13.25 -1.15
C GLU A 32 4.49 -13.81 0.26
N SER A 33 4.83 -15.10 0.37
CA SER A 33 5.03 -15.79 1.65
C SER A 33 3.86 -15.70 2.64
N GLY A 34 2.65 -15.49 2.15
CA GLY A 34 1.45 -15.33 2.97
C GLY A 34 1.01 -13.87 3.13
N ASP A 35 1.88 -12.90 2.90
CA ASP A 35 1.58 -11.48 3.07
C ASP A 35 1.12 -10.83 1.77
N LEU A 36 0.28 -9.81 1.88
CA LEU A 36 -0.18 -9.00 0.75
C LEU A 36 0.76 -7.82 0.54
N ILE A 37 1.38 -7.75 -0.63
CA ILE A 37 2.19 -6.60 -1.04
C ILE A 37 1.43 -5.83 -2.11
N LEU A 38 1.05 -4.59 -1.79
CA LEU A 38 0.52 -3.62 -2.74
C LEU A 38 1.66 -2.85 -3.37
N ARG A 39 1.78 -2.86 -4.69
CA ARG A 39 2.76 -2.08 -5.46
C ARG A 39 2.04 -1.15 -6.42
N GLY A 40 2.44 0.11 -6.47
CA GLY A 40 1.84 1.10 -7.35
C GLY A 40 2.67 2.37 -7.43
N GLU A 41 1.99 3.50 -7.59
CA GLU A 41 2.59 4.81 -7.80
C GLU A 41 2.07 5.82 -6.77
N CYS A 42 2.92 6.73 -6.34
CA CYS A 42 2.52 7.86 -5.50
C CYS A 42 1.60 8.79 -6.29
N ARG A 43 0.42 9.12 -5.75
CA ARG A 43 -0.51 10.07 -6.38
C ARG A 43 0.12 11.45 -6.70
N LYS A 44 1.10 11.89 -5.91
CA LYS A 44 1.69 13.24 -6.00
C LYS A 44 2.83 13.35 -7.01
N CYS A 45 3.70 12.34 -7.07
CA CYS A 45 4.94 12.40 -7.85
C CYS A 45 5.12 11.22 -8.83
N SER A 46 4.17 10.29 -8.88
CA SER A 46 4.22 9.07 -9.71
C SER A 46 5.41 8.13 -9.43
N TYR A 47 6.19 8.39 -8.37
CA TYR A 47 7.28 7.51 -7.95
C TYR A 47 6.73 6.17 -7.48
N LYS A 48 7.50 5.10 -7.70
CA LYS A 48 7.09 3.74 -7.30
C LYS A 48 7.01 3.63 -5.78
N VAL A 49 5.91 3.09 -5.29
CA VAL A 49 5.66 2.87 -3.86
C VAL A 49 5.15 1.46 -3.63
N ALA A 50 5.31 0.98 -2.40
CA ALA A 50 4.77 -0.30 -1.97
C ALA A 50 4.28 -0.23 -0.52
N ARG A 51 3.28 -1.05 -0.20
CA ARG A 51 2.81 -1.29 1.17
C ARG A 51 2.71 -2.79 1.42
N LEU A 52 3.33 -3.23 2.51
CA LEU A 52 3.18 -4.57 3.05
C LEU A 52 1.96 -4.60 3.98
N ILE A 53 1.14 -5.63 3.83
CA ILE A 53 0.02 -5.96 4.70
C ILE A 53 0.25 -7.40 5.13
N GLU A 54 0.70 -7.57 6.38
CA GLU A 54 0.94 -8.88 6.95
C GLU A 54 -0.40 -9.62 7.13
N ALA A 55 -0.46 -10.89 6.71
CA ALA A 55 -1.71 -11.66 6.83
C ALA A 55 -1.92 -12.27 8.22
N ASN A 56 -0.96 -12.10 9.13
CA ASN A 56 -1.00 -12.63 10.48
C ASN A 56 -1.05 -11.50 11.53
N GLU A 57 -2.20 -11.33 12.16
CA GLU A 57 -2.22 -11.04 13.60
C GLU A 57 -1.87 -12.34 14.32
N SER A 58 -0.66 -12.42 14.87
CA SER A 58 -0.32 -13.47 15.83
C SER A 58 0.62 -12.90 16.87
N LYS A 59 0.04 -12.13 17.79
CA LYS A 59 0.22 -12.39 19.22
C LYS A 59 -0.92 -11.84 20.06
#